data_AF-M0N6K9-F1
#
_entry.id   AF-M0N6K9-F1
#
_cell.length_a   1.000
_cell.length_b   1.000
_cell.length_c   1.000
_cell.angle_alpha   90.00
_cell.angle_beta   90.00
_cell.angle_gamma   90.00
#
_symmetry.space_group_name_H-M   'P 1'
#
loop_
_entity.id
_entity.type
_entity.pdbx_description
1 polymer ?
#
loop_
_entity_poly.entity_id
_entity_poly.type
_entity_poly.pdbx_seq_one_letter_code
_entity_poly.pdbx_strand_id
1 'polypeptide(L)'
;MTDETPSTVRRTDSTPDGIAGLPAVEYHEWSDERLIDCYRRNSVLLREYGADERTIRTLCAVEEHLRARDIDPDRIVGEVKG
;
A
#
# COMPACT_ATOMS: atom_id res chain seq x y z
N MET A 1 10.55 -14.88 60.08
CA MET A 1 10.25 -15.66 58.87
C MET A 1 10.87 -14.89 57.72
N THR A 2 11.89 -15.49 57.11
CA THR A 2 12.79 -14.94 56.09
C THR A 2 12.18 -14.99 54.68
N ASP A 3 12.87 -14.31 53.77
CA ASP A 3 12.84 -14.45 52.31
C ASP A 3 11.66 -13.81 51.57
N GLU A 4 11.82 -13.15 50.42
CA GLU A 4 12.99 -12.93 49.56
C GLU A 4 12.59 -11.81 48.58
N THR A 5 13.49 -10.89 48.26
CA THR A 5 13.33 -10.06 47.05
C THR A 5 14.17 -10.67 45.95
N PRO A 6 13.62 -10.86 44.74
CA PRO A 6 14.45 -10.69 43.56
C PRO A 6 13.79 -9.77 42.52
N SER A 7 14.59 -8.78 42.11
CA SER A 7 14.49 -8.02 40.86
C SER A 7 13.96 -8.85 39.68
N THR A 8 13.02 -8.28 38.93
CA THR A 8 12.86 -8.64 37.51
C THR A 8 13.05 -7.40 36.65
N VAL A 9 14.32 -7.20 36.29
CA VAL A 9 14.83 -6.86 34.95
C VAL A 9 13.96 -5.93 34.09
N ARG A 10 14.45 -4.70 33.88
CA ARG A 10 14.18 -3.92 32.66
C ARG A 10 14.58 -4.76 31.45
N ARG A 11 13.64 -5.04 30.56
CA ARG A 11 13.95 -5.41 29.18
C ARG A 11 13.36 -4.37 28.24
N THR A 12 14.22 -3.40 27.91
CA THR A 12 14.19 -2.73 26.63
C THR A 12 14.46 -3.81 25.59
N ASP A 13 13.48 -4.10 24.74
CA ASP A 13 13.69 -4.68 23.41
C ASP A 13 12.54 -4.09 22.57
N SER A 14 12.78 -2.91 22.00
CA SER A 14 13.13 -2.81 20.58
C SER A 14 12.00 -3.36 19.72
N THR A 15 10.91 -2.60 19.61
CA THR A 15 9.99 -2.80 18.48
C THR A 15 10.82 -2.56 17.22
N PRO A 16 11.02 -3.56 16.36
CA PRO A 16 11.82 -3.37 15.17
C PRO A 16 11.11 -2.32 14.30
N ASP A 17 11.87 -1.33 13.87
CA ASP A 17 11.51 -0.43 12.78
C ASP A 17 10.81 -1.23 11.67
N GLY A 18 9.52 -0.98 11.53
CA GLY A 18 8.65 -1.82 10.72
C GLY A 18 7.41 -1.07 10.30
N ILE A 19 7.63 0.06 9.61
CA ILE A 19 6.60 0.81 8.88
C ILE A 19 5.62 1.58 9.79
N ALA A 20 6.14 2.35 10.74
CA ALA A 20 5.42 3.51 11.26
C ALA A 20 5.51 4.62 10.18
N GLY A 21 4.53 4.71 9.28
CA GLY A 21 4.48 5.81 8.32
C GLY A 21 3.96 5.52 6.93
N LEU A 22 3.30 4.38 6.67
CA LEU A 22 2.35 4.39 5.57
C LEU A 22 1.14 5.17 6.08
N PRO A 23 0.77 6.32 5.47
CA PRO A 23 -0.56 6.85 5.74
C PRO A 23 -1.50 5.66 5.52
N ALA A 24 -2.34 5.36 6.51
CA ALA A 24 -3.58 4.68 6.23
C ALA A 24 -4.25 5.62 5.25
N VAL A 25 -4.01 5.40 3.95
CA VAL A 25 -4.70 6.11 2.88
C VAL A 25 -6.13 5.68 3.13
N GLU A 26 -6.84 6.52 3.89
CA GLU A 26 -8.29 6.47 3.99
C GLU A 26 -8.73 6.28 2.55
N TYR A 27 -9.38 5.14 2.31
CA TYR A 27 -9.81 4.69 1.00
C TYR A 27 -10.96 5.62 0.58
N HIS A 28 -10.62 6.89 0.38
CA HIS A 28 -11.55 8.01 0.35
C HIS A 28 -12.06 8.10 -1.09
N GLU A 29 -13.22 7.48 -1.30
CA GLU A 29 -14.26 7.88 -2.27
C GLU A 29 -13.75 8.32 -3.66
N TRP A 30 -12.97 7.47 -4.32
CA TRP A 30 -12.87 7.53 -5.78
C TRP A 30 -14.07 6.78 -6.36
N SER A 31 -14.66 7.25 -7.47
CA SER A 31 -15.91 6.63 -7.94
C SER A 31 -15.67 5.14 -8.16
N ASP A 32 -16.43 4.32 -7.45
CA ASP A 32 -16.27 2.87 -7.45
C ASP A 32 -16.23 2.33 -8.89
N GLU A 33 -16.99 2.97 -9.79
CA GLU A 33 -17.02 2.67 -11.22
C GLU A 33 -15.67 2.80 -11.91
N ARG A 34 -14.89 3.87 -11.67
CA ARG A 34 -13.58 4.06 -12.32
C ARG A 34 -12.53 3.06 -11.81
N LEU A 35 -12.58 2.71 -10.53
CA LEU A 35 -11.74 1.67 -9.95
C LEU A 35 -12.12 0.28 -10.51
N ILE A 36 -13.41 0.00 -10.65
CA ILE A 36 -13.93 -1.24 -11.27
C ILE A 36 -13.49 -1.32 -12.74
N ASP A 37 -13.56 -0.21 -13.48
CA ASP A 37 -13.15 -0.17 -14.89
C ASP A 37 -11.63 -0.33 -15.06
N CYS A 38 -10.83 0.27 -14.17
CA CYS A 38 -9.39 -0.01 -14.12
C CYS A 38 -9.13 -1.50 -13.86
N TYR A 39 -9.78 -2.05 -12.83
CA TYR A 39 -9.60 -3.44 -12.45
C TYR A 39 -10.01 -4.40 -13.58
N ARG A 40 -11.13 -4.13 -14.26
CA ARG A 40 -11.60 -4.93 -15.39
C ARG A 40 -10.60 -4.91 -16.55
N ARG A 41 -10.03 -3.74 -16.87
CA ARG A 41 -9.04 -3.59 -17.95
C ARG A 41 -7.71 -4.27 -17.63
N ASN A 42 -7.25 -4.16 -16.39
CA ASN A 42 -5.86 -4.48 -16.04
C ASN A 42 -5.69 -5.85 -15.36
N SER A 43 -6.74 -6.40 -14.72
CA SER A 43 -6.59 -7.57 -13.84
C SER A 43 -6.16 -8.86 -14.55
N VAL A 44 -6.54 -9.07 -15.81
CA VAL A 44 -6.11 -10.27 -16.57
C VAL A 44 -4.61 -10.23 -16.80
N LEU A 45 -4.12 -9.15 -17.41
CA LEU A 45 -2.70 -8.98 -17.73
C LEU A 45 -1.85 -8.97 -16.45
N LEU A 46 -2.25 -8.22 -15.43
CA LEU A 46 -1.48 -8.13 -14.18
C LEU A 46 -1.36 -9.48 -13.46
N ARG A 47 -2.38 -10.34 -13.54
CA ARG A 47 -2.30 -11.72 -13.02
C ARG A 47 -1.33 -12.59 -13.81
N GLU A 48 -1.25 -12.43 -15.13
CA GLU A 48 -0.27 -13.14 -15.96
C GLU A 48 1.17 -12.79 -15.55
N TYR A 49 1.41 -11.56 -15.11
CA TYR A 49 2.69 -11.12 -14.53
C TYR A 49 2.86 -11.48 -13.04
N GLY A 50 1.92 -12.21 -12.44
CA GLY A 50 2.01 -12.70 -11.07
C GLY A 50 1.55 -11.71 -9.99
N ALA A 51 0.88 -10.60 -10.35
CA ALA A 51 0.33 -9.68 -9.36
C ALA A 51 -0.87 -10.32 -8.64
N ASP A 52 -0.92 -10.16 -7.31
CA ASP A 52 -2.06 -10.59 -6.52
C ASP A 52 -3.21 -9.58 -6.54
N GLU A 53 -4.37 -10.01 -6.05
CA GLU A 53 -5.61 -9.20 -6.03
C GLU A 53 -5.43 -7.86 -5.28
N ARG A 54 -4.68 -7.87 -4.19
CA ARG A 54 -4.40 -6.68 -3.38
C ARG A 54 -3.57 -5.68 -4.17
N THR A 55 -2.55 -6.16 -4.86
CA THR A 55 -1.65 -5.37 -5.68
C THR A 55 -2.41 -4.72 -6.83
N ILE A 56 -3.26 -5.48 -7.53
CA ILE A 56 -4.07 -4.96 -8.65
C ILE A 56 -4.99 -3.84 -8.19
N ARG A 57 -5.68 -4.01 -7.06
CA ARG A 57 -6.56 -2.96 -6.50
C ARG A 57 -5.77 -1.72 -6.09
N THR A 58 -4.59 -1.91 -5.50
CA THR A 58 -3.70 -0.82 -5.10
C THR A 58 -3.23 -0.02 -6.33
N LEU A 59 -2.82 -0.71 -7.40
CA LEU A 59 -2.41 -0.06 -8.65
C LEU A 59 -3.55 0.75 -9.26
N CYS A 60 -4.79 0.23 -9.24
CA CYS A 60 -5.95 0.99 -9.72
C CYS A 60 -6.26 2.23 -8.87
N ALA A 61 -6.12 2.13 -7.54
CA ALA A 61 -6.25 3.29 -6.67
C ALA A 61 -5.17 4.35 -6.96
N VAL A 62 -3.93 3.93 -7.18
CA VAL A 62 -2.82 4.84 -7.53
C VAL A 62 -3.07 5.50 -8.89
N GLU A 63 -3.49 4.74 -9.90
CA GLU A 63 -3.82 5.29 -11.24
C GLU A 63 -4.88 6.38 -11.14
N GLU A 64 -5.97 6.11 -10.41
CA GLU A 64 -7.05 7.07 -10.24
C GLU A 64 -6.61 8.30 -9.43
N HIS A 65 -5.78 8.11 -8.41
CA HIS A 65 -5.22 9.20 -7.62
C HIS A 65 -4.32 10.14 -8.45
N LEU A 66 -3.57 9.60 -9.41
CA LEU A 66 -2.79 10.39 -10.36
C LEU A 66 -3.70 11.19 -11.29
N ARG A 67 -4.69 10.52 -11.90
CA ARG A 67 -5.65 11.18 -12.79
C ARG A 67 -6.45 12.28 -12.09
N ALA A 68 -6.82 12.10 -10.82
CA ALA A 68 -7.51 13.11 -10.02
C ALA A 68 -6.67 14.38 -9.77
N ARG A 69 -5.35 14.27 -9.89
CA ARG A 69 -4.40 15.41 -9.84
C ARG A 69 -4.03 15.94 -11.22
N ASP A 70 -4.76 15.54 -12.25
CA ASP A 70 -4.47 15.86 -13.66
C ASP A 70 -3.08 15.36 -14.12
N ILE A 71 -2.60 14.29 -13.47
CA ILE A 71 -1.36 13.62 -13.84
C ILE A 71 -1.73 12.39 -14.67
N ASP A 72 -1.29 12.38 -15.92
CA ASP A 72 -1.48 11.25 -16.81
C ASP A 72 -0.49 10.12 -16.48
N PRO A 73 -0.95 8.94 -16.01
CA PRO A 73 -0.08 7.80 -15.73
C PRO A 73 0.73 7.35 -16.94
N ASP A 74 0.18 7.49 -18.15
CA ASP A 74 0.84 7.09 -19.39
C ASP A 74 2.07 7.98 -19.68
N ARG A 75 2.00 9.26 -19.28
CA ARG A 75 3.13 10.19 -19.38
C ARG A 75 4.27 9.83 -18.44
N ILE A 76 3.97 9.44 -17.20
CA ILE A 76 4.98 9.01 -16.23
C ILE A 76 5.77 7.81 -16.76
N VAL A 77 5.06 6.80 -17.29
CA VAL A 77 5.71 5.60 -17.85
C VAL A 77 6.57 5.93 -19.08
N GLY A 78 6.17 6.92 -19.87
CA GLY A 78 6.95 7.41 -21.01
C GLY A 78 8.26 8.08 -20.60
N GLU A 79 8.26 8.89 -19.53
CA GLU A 79 9.44 9.59 -19.03
C GLU A 79 10.50 8.64 -18.43
N VAL A 80 10.08 7.51 -17.84
CA VAL A 80 10.99 6.51 -17.24
C VAL A 80 11.70 5.64 -18.29
N LYS A 81 11.20 5.62 -19.53
CA LYS A 81 11.79 4.84 -20.64
C LYS A 81 12.72 5.67 -21.56
N GLY A 82 12.90 6.95 -21.26
CA GLY A 82 13.84 7.85 -21.95
C GLY A 82 15.22 7.85 -21.29
#